data_AF-A0A1F5PJR0-F1
#
_entry.id   AF-A0A1F5PJR0-F1
#
_cell.length_a   1.000
_cell.length_b   1.000
_cell.length_c   1.000
_cell.angle_alpha   90.00
_cell.angle_beta   90.00
_cell.angle_gamma   90.00
#
_symmetry.space_group_name_H-M   'P 1'
#
loop_
_entity.id
_entity.type
_entity.pdbx_description
1 polymer ?
#
loop_
_entity_poly.entity_id
_entity_poly.type
_entity_poly.pdbx_seq_one_letter_code
_entity_poly.pdbx_strand_id
1 'polypeptide(L)'
;MHKDLPRRDSSVGGPTETSADTKLDQRLQQAVVSTLAFFALYELPLSSRRVHELLLEQIATLPQVEQALAGLVLDQKVIQAGNLYSVKAWRSSAYQANQAVLAEKWAKIDQYFHWLAVLPFVRSVAVINSLALGTADGDSDIDFFVIAKHRRLYFVRSLIIVLFRLLGVYKTRQKIKDKFCFGFFVTPRHLNFEPLLISPADPYFMFWLASMRPVTGARYYWQLMQQNQWLTGYFPNFKPMARLSSVRRSELLVSVIKFLLETILWLPAALAEPILRRIHIRHTFKLAENNTVTSSTIANASMLKLHGYDVRAEVAQAYERLLHNLG
;
A
#
# COMPACT_ATOMS: atom_id res chain seq x y z
N MET A 1 -62.93 16.38 54.04
CA MET A 1 -62.35 17.07 52.87
C MET A 1 -61.00 16.44 52.56
N HIS A 2 -60.94 15.69 51.47
CA HIS A 2 -59.74 15.09 50.90
C HIS A 2 -58.70 16.16 50.54
N LYS A 3 -57.42 15.90 50.81
CA LYS A 3 -56.32 16.48 50.04
C LYS A 3 -55.31 15.38 49.71
N ASP A 4 -55.21 15.13 48.41
CA ASP A 4 -54.32 14.20 47.74
C ASP A 4 -52.84 14.55 47.94
N LEU A 5 -52.02 13.52 48.13
CA LEU A 5 -50.57 13.56 47.92
C LEU A 5 -50.27 12.97 46.54
N PRO A 6 -49.55 13.66 45.64
CA PRO A 6 -49.09 13.05 44.42
C PRO A 6 -47.88 12.15 44.67
N ARG A 7 -47.94 10.95 44.12
CA ARG A 7 -46.85 9.96 44.02
C ARG A 7 -45.68 10.55 43.21
N ARG A 8 -44.45 10.33 43.67
CA ARG A 8 -43.24 10.49 42.87
C ARG A 8 -43.21 9.39 41.81
N ASP A 9 -43.39 9.77 40.54
CA ASP A 9 -42.99 8.94 39.41
C ASP A 9 -41.48 9.04 39.23
N SER A 10 -40.81 7.92 39.45
CA SER A 10 -39.42 7.70 39.06
C SER A 10 -39.41 6.97 37.73
N SER A 11 -39.28 7.70 36.63
CA SER A 11 -38.97 7.11 35.32
C SER A 11 -38.20 8.10 34.44
N VAL A 12 -36.89 8.19 34.68
CA VAL A 12 -35.96 8.60 33.64
C VAL A 12 -34.98 7.45 33.48
N GLY A 13 -35.37 6.48 32.63
CA GLY A 13 -34.45 5.47 32.12
C GLY A 13 -33.47 6.13 31.17
N GLY A 14 -32.25 6.39 31.67
CA GLY A 14 -31.12 6.70 30.80
C GLY A 14 -30.75 5.48 29.93
N PRO A 15 -30.04 5.67 28.80
CA PRO A 15 -29.58 4.54 27.99
C PRO A 15 -28.66 3.66 28.85
N THR A 16 -29.03 2.39 29.00
CA THR A 16 -28.26 1.39 29.73
C THR A 16 -26.92 1.13 29.02
N GLU A 17 -25.82 1.13 29.79
CA GLU A 17 -24.42 0.91 29.33
C GLU A 17 -24.29 -0.29 28.38
N THR A 18 -25.12 -1.32 28.57
CA THR A 18 -25.20 -2.54 27.74
C THR A 18 -25.47 -2.26 26.25
N SER A 19 -26.27 -1.24 25.92
CA SER A 19 -26.65 -0.93 24.53
C SER A 19 -25.55 -0.23 23.72
N ALA A 20 -24.66 0.49 24.40
CA ALA A 20 -23.53 1.18 23.78
C ALA A 20 -22.40 0.19 23.47
N ASP A 21 -22.12 -0.72 24.40
CA ASP A 21 -21.10 -1.76 24.25
C ASP A 21 -21.44 -2.73 23.12
N THR A 22 -22.70 -3.17 23.00
CA THR A 22 -23.12 -4.04 21.89
C THR A 22 -22.96 -3.35 20.53
N LYS A 23 -23.27 -2.05 20.42
CA LYS A 23 -23.07 -1.30 19.17
C LYS A 23 -21.59 -1.13 18.82
N LEU A 24 -20.74 -0.94 19.82
CA LEU A 24 -19.30 -0.83 19.62
C LEU A 24 -18.71 -2.15 19.12
N ASP A 25 -19.13 -3.27 19.72
CA ASP A 25 -18.71 -4.61 19.29
C ASP A 25 -19.15 -4.91 17.85
N GLN A 26 -20.40 -4.59 17.49
CA GLN A 26 -20.89 -4.72 16.11
C GLN A 26 -20.08 -3.90 15.10
N ARG A 27 -19.70 -2.66 15.44
CA ARG A 27 -18.85 -1.82 14.57
C ARG A 27 -17.46 -2.40 14.40
N LEU A 28 -16.88 -2.94 15.48
CA LEU A 28 -15.57 -3.60 15.42
C LEU A 28 -15.61 -4.86 14.56
N GLN A 29 -16.63 -5.70 14.73
CA GLN A 29 -16.84 -6.89 13.90
C GLN A 29 -17.01 -6.52 12.42
N GLN A 30 -17.80 -5.49 12.13
CA GLN A 30 -17.97 -4.99 10.75
C GLN A 30 -16.65 -4.50 10.15
N ALA A 31 -15.84 -3.78 10.92
CA ALA A 31 -14.51 -3.34 10.49
C ALA A 31 -13.58 -4.53 10.20
N VAL A 32 -13.60 -5.56 11.05
CA VAL A 32 -12.84 -6.81 10.84
C VAL A 32 -13.26 -7.50 9.54
N VAL A 33 -14.57 -7.73 9.34
CA VAL A 33 -15.12 -8.32 8.12
C VAL A 33 -14.74 -7.48 6.90
N SER A 34 -14.83 -6.16 7.00
CA SER A 34 -14.49 -5.25 5.92
C SER A 34 -13.00 -5.29 5.55
N THR A 35 -12.11 -5.34 6.55
CA THR A 35 -10.67 -5.50 6.30
C THR A 35 -10.38 -6.85 5.64
N LEU A 36 -10.98 -7.94 6.13
CA LEU A 36 -10.79 -9.28 5.57
C LEU A 36 -11.35 -9.40 4.14
N ALA A 37 -12.50 -8.79 3.86
CA ALA A 37 -13.15 -8.84 2.55
C ALA A 37 -12.26 -8.32 1.42
N PHE A 38 -11.46 -7.29 1.68
CA PHE A 38 -10.53 -6.76 0.67
C PHE A 38 -9.49 -7.80 0.26
N PHE A 39 -8.88 -8.48 1.23
CA PHE A 39 -7.85 -9.49 0.97
C PHE A 39 -8.43 -10.82 0.48
N ALA A 40 -9.69 -11.11 0.82
CA ALA A 40 -10.44 -12.24 0.28
C ALA A 40 -10.68 -12.13 -1.24
N LEU A 41 -10.60 -10.93 -1.84
CA LEU A 41 -10.59 -10.77 -3.31
C LEU A 41 -9.37 -11.44 -3.97
N TYR A 42 -8.31 -11.70 -3.19
CA TYR A 42 -7.04 -12.28 -3.64
C TYR A 42 -6.77 -13.66 -3.04
N GLU A 43 -7.79 -14.32 -2.47
CA GLU A 43 -7.64 -15.59 -1.72
C GLU A 43 -6.59 -15.52 -0.60
N LEU A 44 -6.32 -14.33 -0.05
CA LEU A 44 -5.26 -14.11 0.95
C LEU A 44 -5.86 -14.02 2.36
N PRO A 45 -5.73 -15.05 3.21
CA PRO A 45 -6.09 -14.94 4.62
C PRO A 45 -5.09 -14.05 5.35
N LEU A 46 -5.54 -13.36 6.40
CA LEU A 46 -4.72 -12.47 7.21
C LEU A 46 -4.50 -13.00 8.62
N SER A 47 -3.37 -12.65 9.21
CA SER A 47 -3.15 -12.86 10.65
C SER A 47 -3.85 -11.82 11.50
N SER A 48 -4.12 -12.14 12.78
CA SER A 48 -4.74 -11.20 13.72
C SER A 48 -4.02 -9.86 13.78
N ARG A 49 -2.69 -9.88 13.80
CA ARG A 49 -1.83 -8.68 13.76
C ARG A 49 -2.04 -7.85 12.50
N ARG A 50 -2.18 -8.51 11.34
CA ARG A 50 -2.36 -7.82 10.06
C ARG A 50 -3.76 -7.23 9.93
N VAL A 51 -4.78 -7.93 10.42
CA VAL A 51 -6.14 -7.41 10.56
C VAL A 51 -6.14 -6.18 11.47
N HIS A 52 -5.55 -6.28 12.66
CA HIS A 52 -5.45 -5.17 13.61
C HIS A 52 -4.73 -3.96 13.00
N GLU A 53 -3.60 -4.16 12.33
CA GLU A 53 -2.84 -3.07 11.70
C GLU A 53 -3.64 -2.33 10.62
N LEU A 54 -4.42 -3.05 9.83
CA LEU A 54 -5.22 -2.51 8.72
C LEU A 54 -6.71 -2.50 9.03
N LEU A 55 -7.06 -2.38 10.31
CA LEU A 55 -8.45 -2.34 10.74
C LEU A 55 -9.10 -1.06 10.19
N LEU A 56 -10.16 -1.23 9.40
CA LEU A 56 -10.82 -0.11 8.73
C LEU A 56 -11.64 0.73 9.71
N GLU A 57 -11.37 2.03 9.72
CA GLU A 57 -12.15 3.10 10.37
C GLU A 57 -12.39 2.95 11.89
N GLN A 58 -11.78 1.93 12.51
CA GLN A 58 -11.90 1.64 13.94
C GLN A 58 -10.51 1.60 14.58
N ILE A 59 -10.44 2.15 15.79
CA ILE A 59 -9.28 1.99 16.67
C ILE A 59 -9.60 0.89 17.68
N ALA A 60 -8.72 -0.08 17.79
CA ALA A 60 -8.89 -1.20 18.70
C ALA A 60 -7.52 -1.79 19.04
N THR A 61 -7.38 -2.33 20.23
CA THR A 61 -6.19 -3.09 20.62
C THR A 61 -6.17 -4.47 19.93
N LEU A 62 -4.99 -5.09 19.81
CA LEU A 62 -4.88 -6.43 19.24
C LEU A 62 -5.77 -7.47 19.97
N PRO A 63 -5.84 -7.51 21.32
CA PRO A 63 -6.75 -8.42 22.01
C PRO A 63 -8.23 -8.19 21.67
N GLN A 64 -8.68 -6.94 21.50
CA GLN A 64 -10.06 -6.64 21.08
C GLN A 64 -10.34 -7.17 19.67
N VAL A 65 -9.38 -7.03 18.75
CA VAL A 65 -9.49 -7.60 17.40
C VAL A 65 -9.52 -9.13 17.42
N GLU A 66 -8.69 -9.76 18.26
CA GLU A 66 -8.67 -11.22 18.44
C GLU A 66 -9.98 -11.74 19.04
N GLN A 67 -10.57 -11.02 19.99
CA GLN A 67 -11.89 -11.33 20.54
C GLN A 67 -13.00 -11.20 19.47
N ALA A 68 -13.00 -10.11 18.69
CA ALA A 68 -13.96 -9.92 17.61
C ALA A 68 -13.84 -11.00 16.53
N LEU A 69 -12.61 -11.40 16.18
CA LEU A 69 -12.35 -12.52 15.27
C LEU A 69 -12.90 -13.84 15.82
N ALA A 70 -12.68 -14.13 17.10
CA ALA A 70 -13.20 -15.34 17.73
C ALA A 70 -14.74 -15.39 17.71
N GLY A 71 -15.41 -14.26 18.00
CA GLY A 71 -16.86 -14.16 17.88
C GLY A 71 -17.36 -14.41 16.44
N LEU A 72 -16.73 -13.77 15.45
CA LEU A 72 -17.06 -13.95 14.04
C LEU A 72 -16.84 -15.39 13.53
N VAL A 73 -15.87 -16.12 14.11
CA VAL A 73 -15.63 -17.53 13.81
C VAL A 73 -16.73 -18.41 14.40
N LEU A 74 -17.15 -18.15 15.64
CA LEU A 74 -18.27 -18.85 16.29
C LEU A 74 -19.58 -18.65 15.50
N ASP A 75 -19.79 -17.44 15.00
CA ASP A 75 -20.93 -17.07 14.16
C ASP A 75 -20.81 -17.54 12.69
N GLN A 76 -19.73 -18.27 12.35
CA GLN A 76 -19.45 -18.78 11.00
C GLN A 76 -19.33 -17.71 9.90
N LYS A 77 -19.12 -16.44 10.28
CA LYS A 77 -18.89 -15.31 9.36
C LYS A 77 -17.44 -15.21 8.90
N VAL A 78 -16.51 -15.72 9.70
CA VAL A 78 -15.08 -15.78 9.41
C VAL A 78 -14.58 -17.21 9.52
N ILE A 79 -13.77 -17.62 8.55
CA ILE A 79 -13.09 -18.90 8.54
C ILE A 79 -11.71 -18.71 9.16
N GLN A 80 -11.33 -19.62 10.07
CA GLN A 80 -10.04 -19.61 10.75
C GLN A 80 -9.25 -20.89 10.47
N ALA A 81 -7.93 -20.75 10.26
CA ALA A 81 -6.99 -21.86 10.35
C ALA A 81 -5.71 -21.40 11.08
N GLY A 82 -5.53 -21.85 12.33
CA GLY A 82 -4.47 -21.33 13.20
C GLY A 82 -4.63 -19.82 13.44
N ASN A 83 -3.59 -19.04 13.14
CA ASN A 83 -3.64 -17.57 13.22
C ASN A 83 -3.91 -16.92 11.85
N LEU A 84 -4.72 -17.54 10.99
CA LEU A 84 -5.11 -17.01 9.70
C LEU A 84 -6.63 -16.96 9.59
N TYR A 85 -7.14 -15.82 9.11
CA TYR A 85 -8.56 -15.50 9.06
C TYR A 85 -8.95 -14.99 7.66
N SER A 86 -10.13 -15.37 7.19
CA SER A 86 -10.70 -14.90 5.93
C SER A 86 -12.22 -14.99 5.94
N VAL A 87 -12.90 -14.15 5.17
CA VAL A 87 -14.36 -14.23 4.94
C VAL A 87 -14.74 -15.16 3.77
N LYS A 88 -13.74 -15.65 3.03
CA LYS A 88 -13.89 -16.67 1.98
C LYS A 88 -12.93 -17.81 2.21
N ALA A 89 -13.34 -19.02 1.82
CA ALA A 89 -12.45 -20.17 1.80
C ALA A 89 -11.24 -19.88 0.91
N TRP A 90 -10.08 -20.37 1.32
CA TRP A 90 -8.84 -20.25 0.55
C TRP A 90 -8.16 -21.63 0.48
N ARG A 91 -7.29 -21.80 -0.50
CA ARG A 91 -6.49 -23.02 -0.65
C ARG A 91 -5.20 -22.88 0.13
N SER A 92 -5.00 -23.72 1.14
CA SER A 92 -3.77 -23.72 1.97
C SER A 92 -2.51 -23.91 1.13
N SER A 93 -2.56 -24.73 0.07
CA SER A 93 -1.44 -24.93 -0.86
C SER A 93 -1.12 -23.65 -1.65
N ALA A 94 -2.13 -22.90 -2.09
CA ALA A 94 -1.94 -21.63 -2.78
C ALA A 94 -1.34 -20.57 -1.84
N TYR A 95 -1.81 -20.51 -0.59
CA TYR A 95 -1.22 -19.63 0.43
C TYR A 95 0.26 -19.96 0.67
N GLN A 96 0.60 -21.24 0.88
CA GLN A 96 1.99 -21.67 1.08
C GLN A 96 2.90 -21.33 -0.11
N ALA A 97 2.42 -21.58 -1.34
CA ALA A 97 3.14 -21.21 -2.57
C ALA A 97 3.36 -19.69 -2.65
N ASN A 98 2.33 -18.89 -2.34
CA ASN A 98 2.44 -17.44 -2.24
C ASN A 98 3.49 -17.02 -1.20
N GLN A 99 3.52 -17.60 0.00
CA GLN A 99 4.52 -17.25 1.02
C GLN A 99 5.96 -17.54 0.55
N ALA A 100 6.19 -18.67 -0.14
CA ALA A 100 7.50 -18.99 -0.72
C ALA A 100 7.90 -17.96 -1.79
N VAL A 101 6.99 -17.63 -2.70
CA VAL A 101 7.19 -16.60 -3.73
C VAL A 101 7.51 -15.23 -3.13
N LEU A 102 6.79 -14.82 -2.09
CA LEU A 102 7.05 -13.55 -1.39
C LEU A 102 8.47 -13.55 -0.82
N ALA A 103 8.89 -14.63 -0.15
CA ALA A 103 10.22 -14.76 0.42
C ALA A 103 11.32 -14.68 -0.66
N GLU A 104 11.14 -15.38 -1.78
CA GLU A 104 12.07 -15.33 -2.92
C GLU A 104 12.21 -13.92 -3.51
N LYS A 105 11.09 -13.21 -3.70
CA LYS A 105 11.11 -11.83 -4.23
C LYS A 105 11.77 -10.86 -3.24
N TRP A 106 11.53 -11.01 -1.94
CA TRP A 106 12.22 -10.23 -0.91
C TRP A 106 13.72 -10.49 -0.88
N ALA A 107 14.14 -11.76 -0.94
CA ALA A 107 15.55 -12.14 -1.03
C ALA A 107 16.21 -11.56 -2.29
N LYS A 108 15.48 -11.53 -3.41
CA LYS A 108 15.95 -10.87 -4.64
C LYS A 108 16.14 -9.37 -4.45
N ILE A 109 15.25 -8.67 -3.76
CA ILE A 109 15.45 -7.25 -3.46
C ILE A 109 16.71 -7.05 -2.61
N ASP A 110 16.96 -7.94 -1.65
CA ASP A 110 18.14 -7.88 -0.79
C ASP A 110 19.43 -8.12 -1.60
N GLN A 111 19.43 -9.06 -2.54
CA GLN A 111 20.53 -9.30 -3.47
C GLN A 111 20.92 -8.04 -4.26
N TYR A 112 19.94 -7.23 -4.68
CA TYR A 112 20.15 -6.00 -5.45
C TYR A 112 20.11 -4.73 -4.60
N PHE A 113 20.10 -4.83 -3.28
CA PHE A 113 19.95 -3.71 -2.37
C PHE A 113 20.99 -2.62 -2.61
N HIS A 114 22.27 -2.99 -2.75
CA HIS A 114 23.37 -2.05 -2.96
C HIS A 114 23.17 -1.20 -4.22
N TRP A 115 22.68 -1.80 -5.30
CA TRP A 115 22.35 -1.10 -6.54
C TRP A 115 21.19 -0.12 -6.36
N LEU A 116 20.16 -0.48 -5.60
CA LEU A 116 19.05 0.42 -5.28
C LEU A 116 19.50 1.58 -4.37
N ALA A 117 20.42 1.30 -3.44
CA ALA A 117 20.90 2.27 -2.45
C ALA A 117 21.87 3.31 -3.04
N VAL A 118 22.71 2.89 -3.98
CA VAL A 118 23.75 3.74 -4.59
C VAL A 118 23.23 4.71 -5.66
N LEU A 119 21.98 4.51 -6.13
CA LEU A 119 21.38 5.36 -7.18
C LEU A 119 21.46 6.86 -6.81
N PRO A 120 22.18 7.67 -7.61
CA PRO A 120 22.30 9.10 -7.36
C PRO A 120 20.94 9.78 -7.56
N PHE A 121 20.69 10.81 -6.77
CA PHE A 121 19.47 11.62 -6.78
C PHE A 121 18.20 10.86 -6.38
N VAL A 122 18.27 9.59 -5.98
CA VAL A 122 17.16 8.86 -5.36
C VAL A 122 17.09 9.18 -3.88
N ARG A 123 15.92 9.60 -3.42
CA ARG A 123 15.63 9.96 -2.03
C ARG A 123 14.99 8.84 -1.24
N SER A 124 14.18 8.01 -1.89
CA SER A 124 13.65 6.77 -1.33
C SER A 124 13.26 5.81 -2.45
N VAL A 125 13.37 4.51 -2.18
CA VAL A 125 12.77 3.43 -2.96
C VAL A 125 11.87 2.65 -2.01
N ALA A 126 10.68 2.30 -2.45
CA ALA A 126 9.75 1.45 -1.70
C ALA A 126 9.14 0.38 -2.63
N VAL A 127 8.85 -0.79 -2.08
CA VAL A 127 8.06 -1.84 -2.74
C VAL A 127 6.58 -1.52 -2.59
N ILE A 128 5.83 -1.71 -3.67
CA ILE A 128 4.38 -1.43 -3.77
C ILE A 128 3.64 -2.61 -4.43
N ASN A 129 2.33 -2.46 -4.66
CA ASN A 129 1.47 -3.42 -5.35
C ASN A 129 1.48 -4.81 -4.69
N SER A 130 1.46 -5.88 -5.49
CA SER A 130 1.21 -7.25 -5.05
C SER A 130 2.21 -7.75 -4.01
N LEU A 131 3.51 -7.45 -4.16
CA LEU A 131 4.52 -7.86 -3.19
C LEU A 131 4.35 -7.15 -1.84
N ALA A 132 4.00 -5.86 -1.84
CA ALA A 132 3.75 -5.10 -0.62
C ALA A 132 2.44 -5.50 0.06
N LEU A 133 1.41 -5.82 -0.73
CA LEU A 133 0.11 -6.31 -0.26
C LEU A 133 0.16 -7.76 0.25
N GLY A 134 1.16 -8.54 -0.17
CA GLY A 134 1.27 -9.97 0.13
C GLY A 134 0.55 -10.87 -0.88
N THR A 135 0.10 -10.33 -2.01
CA THR A 135 -0.69 -11.03 -3.03
C THR A 135 0.13 -11.41 -4.26
N ALA A 136 1.46 -11.25 -4.24
CA ALA A 136 2.30 -11.61 -5.38
C ALA A 136 2.33 -13.12 -5.63
N ASP A 137 2.39 -13.51 -6.89
CA ASP A 137 2.47 -14.89 -7.36
C ASP A 137 3.75 -15.15 -8.15
N GLY A 138 3.88 -16.39 -8.64
CA GLY A 138 5.05 -16.84 -9.37
C GLY A 138 5.32 -16.08 -10.67
N ASP A 139 4.34 -15.38 -11.23
CA ASP A 139 4.47 -14.65 -12.51
C ASP A 139 4.57 -13.13 -12.31
N SER A 140 4.33 -12.66 -11.09
CA SER A 140 4.42 -11.26 -10.70
C SER A 140 5.83 -10.68 -10.87
N ASP A 141 5.90 -9.41 -11.25
CA ASP A 141 7.09 -8.58 -11.15
C ASP A 141 7.27 -8.02 -9.72
N ILE A 142 8.34 -7.25 -9.53
CA ILE A 142 8.62 -6.51 -8.29
C ILE A 142 8.49 -5.02 -8.59
N ASP A 143 7.37 -4.44 -8.17
CA ASP A 143 7.07 -3.03 -8.39
C ASP A 143 7.71 -2.13 -7.34
N PHE A 144 8.37 -1.08 -7.83
CA PHE A 144 8.99 -0.05 -7.03
C PHE A 144 8.34 1.32 -7.25
N PHE A 145 8.14 1.98 -6.12
CA PHE A 145 7.89 3.41 -6.01
C PHE A 145 9.19 4.14 -5.69
N VAL A 146 9.44 5.26 -6.39
CA VAL A 146 10.69 6.02 -6.27
C VAL A 146 10.41 7.49 -5.98
N ILE A 147 10.98 8.00 -4.90
CA ILE A 147 11.07 9.43 -4.64
C ILE A 147 12.39 9.92 -5.21
N ALA A 148 12.37 10.66 -6.31
CA ALA A 148 13.54 11.27 -6.93
C ALA A 148 13.73 12.71 -6.44
N LYS A 149 15.00 13.19 -6.41
CA LYS A 149 15.32 14.58 -6.13
C LYS A 149 14.56 15.49 -7.11
N HIS A 150 14.15 16.65 -6.63
CA HIS A 150 13.48 17.65 -7.48
C HIS A 150 14.32 17.99 -8.72
N ARG A 151 13.69 18.07 -9.90
CA ARG A 151 14.33 18.30 -11.23
C ARG A 151 15.36 17.23 -11.63
N ARG A 152 15.17 16.00 -11.19
CA ARG A 152 16.01 14.84 -11.55
C ARG A 152 15.19 13.58 -11.83
N LEU A 153 13.86 13.69 -11.94
CA LEU A 153 12.96 12.53 -11.99
C LEU A 153 13.24 11.69 -13.24
N TYR A 154 13.31 12.32 -14.41
CA TYR A 154 13.47 11.61 -15.67
C TYR A 154 14.91 11.18 -15.91
N PHE A 155 15.89 11.93 -15.39
CA PHE A 155 17.27 11.46 -15.32
C PHE A 155 17.39 10.18 -14.48
N VAL A 156 16.86 10.19 -13.25
CA VAL A 156 16.85 9.02 -12.36
C VAL A 156 16.17 7.83 -13.03
N ARG A 157 15.01 8.06 -13.66
CA ARG A 157 14.30 7.01 -14.39
C ARG A 157 15.16 6.39 -15.51
N SER A 158 15.79 7.22 -16.34
CA SER A 158 16.67 6.73 -17.41
C SER A 158 17.85 5.94 -16.86
N LEU A 159 18.48 6.43 -15.79
CA LEU A 159 19.58 5.75 -15.13
C LEU A 159 19.16 4.37 -14.59
N ILE A 160 18.01 4.29 -13.91
CA ILE A 160 17.43 3.03 -13.42
C ILE A 160 17.17 2.07 -14.58
N ILE A 161 16.55 2.54 -15.67
CA ILE A 161 16.28 1.71 -16.85
C ILE A 161 17.59 1.13 -17.39
N VAL A 162 18.60 1.96 -17.63
CA VAL A 162 19.89 1.51 -18.18
C VAL A 162 20.55 0.52 -17.22
N LEU A 163 20.73 0.90 -15.96
CA LEU A 163 21.43 0.08 -14.96
C LEU A 163 20.77 -1.28 -14.79
N PHE A 164 19.46 -1.34 -14.52
CA PHE A 164 18.80 -2.61 -14.24
C PHE A 164 18.56 -3.45 -15.51
N ARG A 165 18.60 -2.85 -16.71
CA ARG A 165 18.66 -3.62 -17.96
C ARG A 165 20.02 -4.28 -18.15
N LEU A 166 21.12 -3.59 -17.83
CA LEU A 166 22.46 -4.16 -17.86
C LEU A 166 22.61 -5.30 -16.84
N LEU A 167 22.01 -5.16 -15.67
CA LEU A 167 21.92 -6.22 -14.66
C LEU A 167 20.94 -7.34 -15.05
N GLY A 168 20.23 -7.23 -16.17
CA GLY A 168 19.31 -8.26 -16.67
C GLY A 168 18.04 -8.45 -15.84
N VAL A 169 17.73 -7.55 -14.90
CA VAL A 169 16.59 -7.67 -13.99
C VAL A 169 15.47 -6.67 -14.23
N TYR A 170 15.61 -5.71 -15.14
CA TYR A 170 14.53 -4.76 -15.46
C TYR A 170 13.39 -5.42 -16.27
N LYS A 171 12.14 -5.06 -15.97
CA LYS A 171 10.95 -5.55 -16.67
C LYS A 171 10.91 -5.07 -18.12
N THR A 172 10.59 -5.98 -19.03
CA THR A 172 10.33 -5.66 -20.44
C THR A 172 9.00 -6.29 -20.87
N ARG A 173 8.46 -5.89 -22.03
CA ARG A 173 7.20 -6.47 -22.54
C ARG A 173 7.23 -7.99 -22.69
N GLN A 174 8.41 -8.58 -22.93
CA GLN A 174 8.60 -10.01 -23.13
C GLN A 174 9.00 -10.74 -21.83
N LYS A 175 9.52 -10.02 -20.84
CA LYS A 175 10.08 -10.59 -19.60
C LYS A 175 9.54 -9.81 -18.41
N ILE A 176 8.52 -10.37 -17.77
CA ILE A 176 7.80 -9.75 -16.64
C ILE A 176 8.17 -10.44 -15.33
N LYS A 177 8.04 -11.78 -15.28
CA LYS A 177 8.30 -12.60 -14.10
C LYS A 177 9.64 -12.29 -13.42
N ASP A 178 9.55 -12.02 -12.12
CA ASP A 178 10.66 -11.69 -11.21
C ASP A 178 11.52 -10.50 -11.64
N LYS A 179 11.02 -9.64 -12.55
CA LYS A 179 11.73 -8.44 -12.98
C LYS A 179 11.36 -7.24 -12.13
N PHE A 180 12.27 -6.29 -12.05
CA PHE A 180 12.07 -5.03 -11.35
C PHE A 180 11.33 -4.08 -12.27
N CYS A 181 10.17 -3.61 -11.81
CA CYS A 181 9.33 -2.65 -12.47
C CYS A 181 9.41 -1.32 -11.72
N PHE A 182 9.74 -0.25 -12.42
CA PHE A 182 9.74 1.09 -11.86
C PHE A 182 8.66 1.89 -12.58
N GLY A 183 7.44 1.79 -12.05
CA GLY A 183 6.23 2.37 -12.65
C GLY A 183 5.80 3.70 -12.05
N PHE A 184 6.22 3.99 -10.81
CA PHE A 184 5.73 5.17 -10.08
C PHE A 184 6.88 5.98 -9.49
N PHE A 185 7.07 7.19 -10.00
CA PHE A 185 8.04 8.17 -9.55
C PHE A 185 7.35 9.44 -9.08
N VAL A 186 7.86 10.02 -8.01
CA VAL A 186 7.48 11.38 -7.57
C VAL A 186 8.70 12.17 -7.16
N THR A 187 8.53 13.48 -7.00
CA THR A 187 9.49 14.34 -6.32
C THR A 187 8.93 14.78 -4.96
N PRO A 188 9.77 15.28 -4.04
CA PRO A 188 9.30 15.84 -2.76
C PRO A 188 8.24 16.95 -2.87
N ARG A 189 8.01 17.52 -4.06
CA ARG A 189 6.94 18.50 -4.31
C ARG A 189 5.55 17.89 -4.50
N HIS A 190 5.44 16.57 -4.65
CA HIS A 190 4.19 15.85 -4.90
C HIS A 190 4.17 14.56 -4.06
N LEU A 191 4.20 14.71 -2.73
CA LEU A 191 4.04 13.59 -1.80
C LEU A 191 2.60 13.46 -1.28
N ASN A 192 1.77 14.51 -1.33
CA ASN A 192 0.34 14.36 -1.06
C ASN A 192 -0.35 13.57 -2.18
N PHE A 193 -0.89 12.41 -1.85
CA PHE A 193 -1.60 11.50 -2.76
C PHE A 193 -3.11 11.53 -2.59
N GLU A 194 -3.65 12.35 -1.69
CA GLU A 194 -5.10 12.56 -1.55
C GLU A 194 -5.76 12.92 -2.90
N PRO A 195 -5.18 13.80 -3.75
CA PRO A 195 -5.78 14.10 -5.05
C PRO A 195 -5.75 12.95 -6.05
N LEU A 196 -5.10 11.82 -5.73
CA LEU A 196 -5.07 10.62 -6.57
C LEU A 196 -6.18 9.62 -6.22
N LEU A 197 -6.91 9.83 -5.13
CA LEU A 197 -8.05 9.00 -4.73
C LEU A 197 -9.17 9.07 -5.77
N ILE A 198 -9.84 7.95 -6.00
CA ILE A 198 -11.06 7.88 -6.81
C ILE A 198 -12.28 7.94 -5.89
N SER A 199 -13.26 8.79 -6.23
CA SER A 199 -14.56 8.86 -5.54
C SER A 199 -15.55 7.83 -6.12
N PRO A 200 -16.53 7.34 -5.33
CA PRO A 200 -16.77 7.67 -3.92
C PRO A 200 -15.85 6.93 -2.94
N ALA A 201 -15.22 5.82 -3.35
CA ALA A 201 -14.32 5.02 -2.53
C ALA A 201 -13.20 4.38 -3.36
N ASP A 202 -12.01 4.24 -2.77
CA ASP A 202 -10.83 3.64 -3.40
C ASP A 202 -10.10 2.69 -2.43
N PRO A 203 -10.73 1.56 -2.03
CA PRO A 203 -10.15 0.62 -1.06
C PRO A 203 -8.77 0.14 -1.50
N TYR A 204 -8.59 -0.13 -2.79
CA TYR A 204 -7.31 -0.55 -3.33
C TYR A 204 -6.21 0.46 -3.01
N PHE A 205 -6.41 1.75 -3.31
CA PHE A 205 -5.38 2.76 -3.09
C PHE A 205 -5.05 2.97 -1.61
N MET A 206 -6.04 2.87 -0.74
CA MET A 206 -5.87 2.95 0.71
C MET A 206 -5.01 1.80 1.24
N PHE A 207 -5.39 0.55 0.95
CA PHE A 207 -4.62 -0.63 1.35
C PHE A 207 -3.24 -0.66 0.70
N TRP A 208 -3.13 -0.22 -0.55
CA TRP A 208 -1.87 -0.08 -1.27
C TRP A 208 -0.90 0.86 -0.56
N LEU A 209 -1.36 2.06 -0.18
CA LEU A 209 -0.52 3.05 0.49
C LEU A 209 -0.11 2.60 1.89
N ALA A 210 -1.03 2.02 2.67
CA ALA A 210 -0.75 1.47 4.01
C ALA A 210 0.19 0.25 4.00
N SER A 211 0.24 -0.47 2.87
CA SER A 211 1.06 -1.68 2.71
C SER A 211 2.45 -1.40 2.16
N MET A 212 2.69 -0.21 1.61
CA MET A 212 3.98 0.21 1.05
C MET A 212 5.16 -0.08 2.00
N ARG A 213 6.24 -0.64 1.45
CA ARG A 213 7.44 -1.05 2.21
C ARG A 213 8.68 -0.29 1.76
N PRO A 214 9.20 0.67 2.53
CA PRO A 214 10.42 1.39 2.17
C PRO A 214 11.64 0.44 2.22
N VAL A 215 12.44 0.48 1.17
CA VAL A 215 13.71 -0.24 1.01
C VAL A 215 14.88 0.65 1.41
N THR A 216 14.85 1.91 0.97
CA THR A 216 15.83 2.96 1.29
C THR A 216 15.13 4.27 1.59
N GLY A 217 15.83 5.20 2.24
CA GLY A 217 15.36 6.58 2.37
C GLY A 217 14.25 6.78 3.39
N ALA A 218 14.40 6.20 4.59
CA ALA A 218 13.46 6.29 5.72
C ALA A 218 12.87 7.70 5.93
N ARG A 219 13.71 8.74 5.87
CA ARG A 219 13.29 10.15 6.02
C ARG A 219 12.21 10.55 5.01
N TYR A 220 12.39 10.20 3.74
CA TYR A 220 11.46 10.61 2.68
C TYR A 220 10.21 9.74 2.65
N TYR A 221 10.31 8.46 3.04
CA TYR A 221 9.11 7.66 3.31
C TYR A 221 8.29 8.25 4.47
N TRP A 222 8.94 8.65 5.57
CA TRP A 222 8.24 9.28 6.68
C TRP A 222 7.59 10.62 6.29
N GLN A 223 8.25 11.42 5.45
CA GLN A 223 7.66 12.64 4.89
C GLN A 223 6.46 12.33 3.98
N LEU A 224 6.52 11.27 3.18
CA LEU A 224 5.38 10.80 2.39
C LEU A 224 4.19 10.46 3.29
N MET A 225 4.41 9.69 4.35
CA MET A 225 3.34 9.30 5.28
C MET A 225 2.76 10.51 6.02
N GLN A 226 3.56 11.51 6.38
CA GLN A 226 3.08 12.77 6.97
C GLN A 226 2.21 13.59 6.02
N GLN A 227 2.49 13.59 4.72
CA GLN A 227 1.63 14.27 3.73
C GLN A 227 0.36 13.48 3.37
N ASN A 228 0.22 12.27 3.91
CA ASN A 228 -0.94 11.40 3.70
C ASN A 228 -1.56 10.99 5.04
N GLN A 229 -1.64 11.91 6.00
CA GLN A 229 -2.25 11.68 7.30
C GLN A 229 -3.73 11.31 7.21
N TRP A 230 -4.42 11.66 6.12
CA TRP A 230 -5.79 11.19 5.84
C TRP A 230 -5.90 9.65 5.91
N LEU A 231 -4.82 8.91 5.65
CA LEU A 231 -4.78 7.45 5.72
C LEU A 231 -5.04 6.93 7.14
N THR A 232 -4.71 7.69 8.20
CA THR A 232 -5.00 7.28 9.59
C THR A 232 -6.48 7.40 9.93
N GLY A 233 -7.27 8.15 9.15
CA GLY A 233 -8.74 8.13 9.27
C GLY A 233 -9.31 6.77 8.85
N TYR A 234 -8.71 6.15 7.82
CA TYR A 234 -9.09 4.82 7.35
C TYR A 234 -8.43 3.69 8.13
N PHE A 235 -7.21 3.86 8.62
CA PHE A 235 -6.50 2.85 9.40
C PHE A 235 -5.92 3.45 10.69
N PRO A 236 -6.73 3.66 11.74
CA PRO A 236 -6.27 4.30 12.99
C PRO A 236 -5.16 3.53 13.71
N ASN A 237 -5.15 2.20 13.56
CA ASN A 237 -4.14 1.31 14.14
C ASN A 237 -2.84 1.24 13.32
N PHE A 238 -2.85 1.74 12.08
CA PHE A 238 -1.68 1.69 11.20
C PHE A 238 -0.60 2.65 11.71
N LYS A 239 0.59 2.10 11.99
CA LYS A 239 1.77 2.87 12.40
C LYS A 239 2.79 2.86 11.26
N PRO A 240 2.94 3.94 10.48
CA PRO A 240 3.89 3.94 9.36
C PRO A 240 5.33 3.70 9.79
N MET A 241 5.70 4.10 11.01
CA MET A 241 7.03 3.82 11.57
C MET A 241 7.36 2.32 11.66
N ALA A 242 6.37 1.44 11.81
CA ALA A 242 6.59 0.00 11.82
C ALA A 242 7.16 -0.50 10.48
N ARG A 243 6.86 0.21 9.37
CA ARG A 243 7.42 -0.08 8.04
C ARG A 243 8.90 0.30 7.92
N LEU A 244 9.41 1.18 8.78
CA LEU A 244 10.83 1.55 8.73
C LEU A 244 11.77 0.39 9.09
N SER A 245 11.26 -0.65 9.74
CA SER A 245 12.01 -1.89 9.99
C SER A 245 12.43 -2.60 8.70
N SER A 246 11.71 -2.41 7.57
CA SER A 246 12.13 -2.94 6.28
C SER A 246 13.21 -2.11 5.59
N VAL A 247 13.53 -0.91 6.11
CA VAL A 247 14.60 -0.08 5.56
C VAL A 247 15.93 -0.72 5.91
N ARG A 248 16.70 -1.05 4.88
CA ARG A 248 18.03 -1.61 5.07
C ARG A 248 19.02 -0.47 5.29
N ARG A 249 19.95 -0.68 6.21
CA ARG A 249 21.04 0.26 6.43
C ARG A 249 22.05 0.08 5.31
N SER A 250 22.31 1.15 4.58
CA SER A 250 23.43 1.18 3.65
C SER A 250 24.73 1.34 4.43
N GLU A 251 25.76 0.62 4.01
CA GLU A 251 27.12 0.83 4.51
C GLU A 251 27.60 2.25 4.24
N LEU A 252 28.59 2.71 5.02
CA LEU A 252 29.18 4.04 4.85
C LEU A 252 29.73 4.22 3.43
N LEU A 253 30.38 3.19 2.89
CA LEU A 253 30.94 3.18 1.54
C LEU A 253 29.87 3.45 0.46
N VAL A 254 28.70 2.81 0.56
CA VAL A 254 27.58 3.04 -0.38
C VAL A 254 27.12 4.51 -0.33
N SER A 255 27.07 5.09 0.86
CA SER A 255 26.67 6.49 1.06
C SER A 255 27.69 7.46 0.45
N VAL A 256 28.99 7.15 0.60
CA VAL A 256 30.08 7.92 -0.02
C VAL A 256 30.03 7.82 -1.55
N ILE A 257 29.89 6.62 -2.11
CA ILE A 257 29.78 6.44 -3.56
C ILE A 257 28.58 7.21 -4.11
N LYS A 258 27.42 7.10 -3.46
CA LYS A 258 26.23 7.85 -3.85
C LYS A 258 26.48 9.36 -3.86
N PHE A 259 27.14 9.89 -2.83
CA PHE A 259 27.47 11.31 -2.74
C PHE A 259 28.40 11.76 -3.87
N LEU A 260 29.45 10.99 -4.16
CA LEU A 260 30.38 11.25 -5.27
C LEU A 260 29.64 11.21 -6.62
N LEU A 261 28.80 10.20 -6.86
CA LEU A 261 27.98 10.11 -8.06
C LEU A 261 27.00 11.29 -8.19
N GLU A 262 26.36 11.72 -7.09
CA GLU A 262 25.49 12.90 -7.12
C GLU A 262 26.28 14.18 -7.45
N THR A 263 27.55 14.27 -7.05
CA THR A 263 28.41 15.42 -7.32
C THR A 263 28.85 15.45 -8.78
N ILE A 264 29.40 14.34 -9.27
CA ILE A 264 29.90 14.19 -10.65
C ILE A 264 28.75 14.36 -11.65
N LEU A 265 27.59 13.74 -11.37
CA LEU A 265 26.44 13.77 -12.27
C LEU A 265 25.56 15.00 -12.07
N TRP A 266 25.91 15.94 -11.18
CA TRP A 266 25.06 17.08 -10.86
C TRP A 266 24.73 17.92 -12.09
N LEU A 267 25.74 18.35 -12.84
CA LEU A 267 25.59 19.17 -14.05
C LEU A 267 25.02 18.36 -15.23
N PRO A 268 25.55 17.16 -15.57
CA PRO A 268 24.97 16.32 -16.62
C PRO A 268 23.48 16.03 -16.40
N ALA A 269 23.08 15.71 -15.18
CA ALA A 269 21.69 15.46 -14.86
C ALA A 269 20.82 16.72 -14.96
N ALA A 270 21.37 17.92 -14.71
CA ALA A 270 20.67 19.18 -14.89
C ALA A 270 20.34 19.45 -16.36
N LEU A 271 21.33 19.25 -17.22
CA LEU A 271 21.22 19.51 -18.65
C LEU A 271 20.34 18.45 -19.35
N ALA A 272 20.45 17.19 -18.92
CA ALA A 272 19.70 16.09 -19.52
C ALA A 272 18.22 16.03 -19.08
N GLU A 273 17.88 16.44 -17.85
CA GLU A 273 16.51 16.36 -17.32
C GLU A 273 15.41 16.91 -18.26
N PRO A 274 15.49 18.13 -18.82
CA PRO A 274 14.43 18.65 -19.69
C PRO A 274 14.26 17.85 -20.98
N ILE A 275 15.37 17.36 -21.55
CA ILE A 275 15.38 16.55 -22.77
C ILE A 275 14.78 15.18 -22.48
N LEU A 276 15.26 14.49 -21.43
CA LEU A 276 14.77 13.18 -21.02
C LEU A 276 13.29 13.24 -20.63
N ARG A 277 12.87 14.29 -19.92
CA ARG A 277 11.46 14.52 -19.61
C ARG A 277 10.61 14.57 -20.87
N ARG A 278 11.06 15.33 -21.88
CA ARG A 278 10.34 15.44 -23.16
C ARG A 278 10.25 14.10 -23.88
N ILE A 279 11.33 13.32 -23.88
CA ILE A 279 11.37 11.99 -24.50
C ILE A 279 10.42 11.03 -23.78
N HIS A 280 10.52 10.91 -22.45
CA HIS A 280 9.69 10.00 -21.66
C HIS A 280 8.21 10.36 -21.76
N ILE A 281 7.83 11.63 -21.60
CA ILE A 281 6.42 12.05 -21.69
C ILE A 281 5.86 11.74 -23.08
N ARG A 282 6.58 12.10 -24.15
CA ARG A 282 6.17 11.80 -25.53
C ARG A 282 6.03 10.30 -25.77
N HIS A 283 6.98 9.51 -25.31
CA HIS A 283 6.93 8.06 -25.45
C HIS A 283 5.75 7.48 -24.68
N THR A 284 5.53 7.88 -23.43
CA THR A 284 4.42 7.42 -22.59
C THR A 284 3.07 7.65 -23.28
N PHE A 285 2.79 8.87 -23.75
CA PHE A 285 1.51 9.18 -24.38
C PHE A 285 1.39 8.72 -25.85
N LYS A 286 2.48 8.23 -26.46
CA LYS A 286 2.41 7.53 -27.76
C LYS A 286 1.81 6.13 -27.64
N LEU A 287 1.85 5.52 -26.44
CA LEU A 287 1.30 4.18 -26.21
C LEU A 287 -0.23 4.24 -26.08
N ALA A 288 -0.94 3.42 -26.86
CA ALA A 288 -2.40 3.42 -26.90
C ALA A 288 -3.04 3.16 -25.52
N GLU A 289 -2.44 2.27 -24.72
CA GLU A 289 -2.88 1.95 -23.36
C GLU A 289 -2.96 3.17 -22.43
N ASN A 290 -2.19 4.24 -22.66
CA ASN A 290 -2.21 5.43 -21.81
C ASN A 290 -3.25 6.48 -22.25
N ASN A 291 -4.00 6.20 -23.32
CA ASN A 291 -5.03 7.08 -23.87
C ASN A 291 -6.43 6.47 -23.75
N THR A 292 -6.57 5.35 -23.04
CA THR A 292 -7.85 4.73 -22.76
C THR A 292 -8.54 5.45 -21.60
N VAL A 293 -9.87 5.33 -21.53
CA VAL A 293 -10.68 5.85 -20.41
C VAL A 293 -10.33 5.20 -19.07
N THR A 294 -9.73 4.02 -19.11
CA THR A 294 -9.27 3.27 -17.93
C THR A 294 -7.85 3.62 -17.52
N SER A 295 -7.14 4.49 -18.24
CA SER A 295 -5.79 4.89 -17.86
C SER A 295 -5.82 5.98 -16.78
N SER A 296 -4.99 5.81 -15.75
CA SER A 296 -4.67 6.87 -14.78
C SER A 296 -3.21 7.30 -14.86
N THR A 297 -2.65 7.21 -16.06
CA THR A 297 -1.26 7.59 -16.32
C THR A 297 -1.06 9.09 -16.14
N ILE A 298 -0.09 9.45 -15.31
CA ILE A 298 0.32 10.84 -15.07
C ILE A 298 1.78 10.96 -15.50
N ALA A 299 2.11 11.93 -16.33
CA ALA A 299 3.50 12.21 -16.68
C ALA A 299 3.75 13.71 -16.78
N ASN A 300 4.31 14.29 -15.72
CA ASN A 300 4.65 15.71 -15.62
C ASN A 300 6.01 15.91 -14.94
N ALA A 301 6.40 17.14 -14.62
CA ALA A 301 7.73 17.44 -14.08
C ALA A 301 8.00 16.92 -12.66
N SER A 302 6.96 16.59 -11.89
CA SER A 302 7.03 16.22 -10.47
C SER A 302 6.49 14.82 -10.16
N MET A 303 5.78 14.20 -11.10
CA MET A 303 5.19 12.88 -10.97
C MET A 303 5.19 12.13 -12.31
N LEU A 304 5.54 10.86 -12.25
CA LEU A 304 5.33 9.89 -13.33
C LEU A 304 4.68 8.64 -12.74
N LYS A 305 3.42 8.39 -13.06
CA LYS A 305 2.66 7.19 -12.71
C LYS A 305 2.29 6.50 -14.01
N LEU A 306 2.83 5.31 -14.25
CA LEU A 306 2.58 4.53 -15.47
C LEU A 306 1.52 3.46 -15.17
N HIS A 307 0.28 3.76 -15.53
CA HIS A 307 -0.87 2.91 -15.25
C HIS A 307 -1.83 2.97 -16.44
N GLY A 308 -1.51 2.22 -17.49
CA GLY A 308 -2.32 2.14 -18.71
C GLY A 308 -3.67 1.43 -18.51
N TYR A 309 -3.84 0.73 -17.40
CA TYR A 309 -5.11 0.10 -17.02
C TYR A 309 -5.28 0.17 -15.51
N ASP A 310 -6.27 0.93 -15.07
CA ASP A 310 -6.58 1.18 -13.67
C ASP A 310 -7.65 0.24 -13.13
N VAL A 311 -7.22 -0.75 -12.35
CA VAL A 311 -8.08 -1.77 -11.74
C VAL A 311 -8.90 -1.26 -10.55
N ARG A 312 -8.64 -0.04 -10.06
CA ARG A 312 -9.19 0.42 -8.78
C ARG A 312 -10.71 0.47 -8.75
N ALA A 313 -11.34 0.90 -9.85
CA ALA A 313 -12.80 0.93 -9.96
C ALA A 313 -13.41 -0.49 -9.92
N GLU A 314 -12.79 -1.44 -10.61
CA GLU A 314 -13.24 -2.84 -10.62
C GLU A 314 -13.06 -3.50 -9.25
N VAL A 315 -11.93 -3.22 -8.58
CA VAL A 315 -11.67 -3.70 -7.21
C VAL A 315 -12.67 -3.10 -6.23
N ALA A 316 -13.01 -1.81 -6.34
CA ALA A 316 -14.03 -1.17 -5.49
C ALA A 316 -15.40 -1.85 -5.66
N GLN A 317 -15.85 -2.07 -6.90
CA GLN A 317 -17.12 -2.76 -7.17
C GLN A 317 -17.12 -4.23 -6.71
N ALA A 318 -15.99 -4.93 -6.85
CA ALA A 318 -15.86 -6.30 -6.35
C ALA A 318 -15.89 -6.35 -4.81
N TYR A 319 -15.26 -5.38 -4.17
CA TYR A 319 -15.24 -5.22 -2.72
C TYR A 319 -16.62 -4.93 -2.15
N GLU A 320 -17.34 -3.95 -2.73
CA GLU A 320 -18.71 -3.60 -2.32
C GLU A 320 -19.69 -4.77 -2.50
N ARG A 321 -19.63 -5.47 -3.64
CA ARG A 321 -20.46 -6.66 -3.88
C ARG A 321 -20.18 -7.75 -2.85
N LEU A 322 -18.92 -7.95 -2.46
CA LEU A 322 -18.58 -8.93 -1.44
C LEU A 322 -19.13 -8.52 -0.07
N LEU A 323 -18.97 -7.25 0.32
CA LEU A 323 -19.53 -6.75 1.58
C LEU A 323 -21.05 -6.92 1.64
N HIS A 324 -21.76 -6.60 0.56
CA HIS A 324 -23.21 -6.78 0.49
C HIS A 324 -23.64 -8.25 0.65
N ASN A 325 -22.84 -9.20 0.19
CA ASN A 325 -23.13 -10.63 0.33
C ASN A 325 -22.80 -11.19 1.72
N LEU A 326 -22.03 -10.45 2.53
CA LEU A 326 -21.62 -10.84 3.89
C LEU A 326 -22.53 -10.24 4.98
N GLY A 327 -23.31 -9.20 4.64
CA GLY A 327 -24.27 -8.54 5.53
C GLY A 327 -25.63 -9.22 5.54
#